data_AF-A0A960USR3-F1
#
_entry.id   AF-A0A960USR3-F1
#
_cell.length_a   1.000
_cell.length_b   1.000
_cell.length_c   1.000
_cell.angle_alpha   90.00
_cell.angle_beta   90.00
_cell.angle_gamma   90.00
#
_symmetry.space_group_name_H-M   'P 1'
#
loop_
_entity.id
_entity.type
_entity.pdbx_description
1 polymer ?
#
loop_
_entity_poly.entity_id
_entity_poly.type
_entity_poly.pdbx_seq_one_letter_code
_entity_poly.pdbx_strand_id
1 'polypeptide(L)'
;MAEAKKNRPHDKSRLLKRPGHADPSSENINLAAIRTGLLRWFRKSARKYPWRQTHNWFHLVMAELMLRRTRSDQVQSVYETFTKRYKNPARAHGDPDGVLDTIASLGLHWRNQQILDSIAFMSHTYGASTPKEQSDLTEIPGVGDYC
;
A
#
# COMPACT_ATOMS: atom_id res chain seq x y z
N MET A 1 1.21 61.12 22.44
CA MET A 1 0.18 60.44 21.61
C MET A 1 0.73 59.08 21.17
N ALA A 2 0.17 57.99 21.70
CA ALA A 2 0.05 56.66 21.06
C ALA A 2 -0.63 55.72 22.06
N GLU A 3 -1.65 55.00 21.61
CA GLU A 3 -2.69 54.33 22.40
C GLU A 3 -2.26 53.01 23.05
N ALA A 4 -2.74 52.79 24.28
CA ALA A 4 -2.77 51.49 24.93
C ALA A 4 -3.96 50.67 24.42
N LYS A 5 -3.68 49.52 23.79
CA LYS A 5 -4.70 48.54 23.38
C LYS A 5 -5.36 47.92 24.62
N LYS A 6 -6.58 48.37 24.93
CA LYS A 6 -7.47 47.81 25.96
C LYS A 6 -8.02 46.47 25.50
N ASN A 7 -7.58 45.40 26.15
CA ASN A 7 -8.06 44.03 25.95
C ASN A 7 -9.52 43.91 26.42
N ARG A 8 -10.47 43.56 25.56
CA ARG A 8 -11.86 43.25 25.95
C ARG A 8 -12.00 41.73 26.14
N PRO A 9 -12.72 41.25 27.18
CA PRO A 9 -12.98 39.83 27.32
C PRO A 9 -13.95 39.38 26.23
N HIS A 10 -13.61 38.29 25.54
CA HIS A 10 -14.51 37.61 24.60
C HIS A 10 -15.67 36.98 25.38
N ASP A 11 -16.84 37.62 25.31
CA ASP A 11 -18.09 37.06 25.79
C ASP A 11 -18.48 35.85 24.92
N LYS A 12 -18.31 34.65 25.48
CA LYS A 12 -18.64 33.36 24.83
C LYS A 12 -20.14 33.04 24.84
N SER A 13 -20.99 33.91 25.37
CA SER A 13 -22.44 33.63 25.50
C SER A 13 -23.24 33.79 24.20
N ARG A 14 -22.61 34.20 23.09
CA ARG A 14 -23.28 34.46 21.80
C ARG A 14 -22.98 33.44 20.69
N LEU A 15 -22.74 32.18 21.04
CA LEU A 15 -22.84 31.08 20.08
C LEU A 15 -24.32 30.68 19.99
N LEU A 16 -25.00 31.27 19.01
CA LEU A 16 -26.38 30.92 18.65
C LEU A 16 -26.52 29.40 18.52
N LYS A 17 -27.47 28.83 19.27
CA LYS A 17 -28.06 27.53 19.01
C LYS A 17 -28.56 27.53 17.55
N ARG A 18 -27.83 26.85 16.66
CA ARG A 18 -28.30 26.59 15.31
C ARG A 18 -29.50 25.64 15.39
N PRO A 19 -30.64 25.96 14.76
CA PRO A 19 -31.78 25.06 14.72
C PRO A 19 -31.40 23.78 13.98
N GLY A 20 -32.01 22.66 14.39
CA GLY A 20 -31.65 21.31 13.99
C GLY A 20 -31.36 21.14 12.51
N HIS A 21 -30.09 20.95 12.18
CA HIS A 21 -29.75 20.11 11.05
C HIS A 21 -29.93 18.67 11.52
N ALA A 22 -30.87 17.95 10.90
CA ALA A 22 -30.87 16.51 10.97
C ALA A 22 -29.46 16.03 10.63
N ASP A 23 -28.86 15.27 11.53
CA ASP A 23 -27.57 14.65 11.30
C ASP A 23 -27.72 13.67 10.12
N PRO A 24 -27.05 13.89 8.98
CA PRO A 24 -27.10 12.96 7.84
C PRO A 24 -26.48 11.60 8.18
N SER A 25 -25.90 11.42 9.37
CA SER A 25 -25.37 10.13 9.86
C SER A 25 -26.43 9.09 10.24
N SER A 26 -27.72 9.40 10.09
CA SER A 26 -28.84 8.50 10.42
C SER A 26 -29.36 7.66 9.25
N GLU A 27 -28.68 7.65 8.10
CA GLU A 27 -28.91 6.62 7.09
C GLU A 27 -28.31 5.29 7.56
N ASN A 28 -29.18 4.28 7.74
CA ASN A 28 -28.75 2.89 7.93
C ASN A 28 -28.00 2.42 6.68
N ILE A 29 -26.68 2.63 6.65
CA ILE A 29 -25.82 2.18 5.56
C ILE A 29 -25.86 0.65 5.52
N ASN A 30 -26.48 0.10 4.47
CA ASN A 30 -26.50 -1.34 4.26
C ASN A 30 -25.14 -1.83 3.74
N LEU A 31 -24.24 -2.18 4.66
CA LEU A 31 -22.89 -2.68 4.36
C LEU A 31 -22.90 -3.91 3.44
N ALA A 32 -23.88 -4.80 3.59
CA ALA A 32 -23.99 -6.00 2.76
C ALA A 32 -24.33 -5.64 1.30
N ALA A 33 -25.20 -4.66 1.09
CA ALA A 33 -25.54 -4.15 -0.24
C ALA A 33 -24.32 -3.49 -0.91
N ILE A 34 -23.55 -2.67 -0.16
CA ILE A 34 -22.31 -2.05 -0.67
C ILE A 34 -21.29 -3.11 -1.06
N ARG A 35 -21.00 -4.07 -0.18
CA ARG A 35 -20.04 -5.15 -0.46
C ARG A 35 -20.44 -5.93 -1.71
N THR A 36 -21.71 -6.30 -1.82
CA THR A 36 -22.22 -7.07 -2.96
C THR A 36 -22.15 -6.26 -4.26
N GLY A 37 -22.55 -4.98 -4.22
CA GLY A 37 -22.48 -4.07 -5.35
C GLY A 37 -21.04 -3.86 -5.84
N LEU A 38 -20.11 -3.61 -4.92
CA LEU A 38 -18.70 -3.40 -5.22
C LEU A 38 -18.07 -4.65 -5.86
N LEU A 39 -18.31 -5.84 -5.29
CA LEU A 39 -17.79 -7.10 -5.84
C LEU A 39 -18.37 -7.39 -7.23
N ARG A 40 -19.66 -7.10 -7.46
CA ARG A 40 -20.29 -7.25 -8.78
C ARG A 40 -19.69 -6.33 -9.82
N TRP A 41 -19.48 -5.06 -9.47
CA TRP A 41 -18.82 -4.09 -10.35
C TRP A 41 -17.37 -4.53 -10.64
N PHE A 42 -16.62 -4.93 -9.61
CA PHE A 42 -15.22 -5.36 -9.77
C PHE A 42 -15.11 -6.53 -10.74
N ARG A 43 -15.97 -7.55 -10.65
CA ARG A 43 -15.98 -8.68 -11.59
C ARG A 43 -16.16 -8.27 -13.06
N LYS A 44 -16.87 -7.18 -13.33
CA LYS A 44 -17.14 -6.69 -14.70
C LYS A 44 -16.08 -5.71 -15.20
N SER A 45 -15.51 -4.91 -14.30
CA SER A 45 -14.72 -3.72 -14.66
C SER A 45 -13.25 -3.82 -14.24
N ALA A 46 -12.84 -4.86 -13.52
CA ALA A 46 -11.48 -4.97 -13.01
C ALA A 46 -10.45 -5.01 -14.13
N ARG A 47 -9.45 -4.13 -14.01
CA ARG A 47 -8.22 -4.22 -14.80
C ARG A 47 -7.49 -5.53 -14.47
N LYS A 48 -6.96 -6.16 -15.51
CA LYS A 48 -6.13 -7.37 -15.42
C LYS A 48 -4.69 -6.94 -15.21
N TYR A 49 -4.14 -7.30 -14.07
CA TYR A 49 -2.71 -7.15 -13.78
C TYR A 49 -2.10 -8.52 -13.47
N PRO A 50 -0.82 -8.75 -13.80
CA PRO A 50 -0.17 -10.05 -13.62
C PRO A 50 -0.10 -10.51 -12.16
N TRP A 51 0.12 -9.59 -11.21
CA TRP A 51 0.10 -9.90 -9.77
C TRP A 51 -1.28 -10.33 -9.24
N ARG A 52 -2.37 -10.07 -9.97
CA ARG A 52 -3.72 -10.56 -9.60
C ARG A 52 -3.99 -12.00 -10.05
N GLN A 53 -3.06 -12.61 -10.77
CA GLN A 53 -3.23 -13.93 -11.40
C GLN A 53 -2.23 -14.96 -10.86
N THR A 54 -1.46 -14.59 -9.84
CA THR A 54 -0.43 -15.44 -9.23
C THR A 54 -0.78 -15.76 -7.78
N HIS A 55 -0.31 -16.92 -7.32
CA HIS A 55 -0.35 -17.35 -5.92
C HIS A 55 1.06 -17.42 -5.31
N ASN A 56 2.08 -16.98 -6.04
CA ASN A 56 3.45 -16.94 -5.53
C ASN A 56 3.57 -15.77 -4.53
N TRP A 57 3.69 -16.10 -3.25
CA TRP A 57 3.76 -15.12 -2.15
C TRP A 57 4.88 -14.10 -2.33
N PHE A 58 6.08 -14.54 -2.75
CA PHE A 58 7.21 -13.66 -2.98
C PHE A 58 6.90 -12.67 -4.11
N HIS A 59 6.29 -13.15 -5.19
CA HIS A 59 5.85 -12.29 -6.27
C HIS A 59 4.76 -11.30 -5.84
N LEU A 60 3.88 -11.67 -4.90
CA LEU A 60 2.88 -10.74 -4.37
C LEU A 60 3.54 -9.64 -3.53
N VAL A 61 4.44 -10.00 -2.60
CA VAL A 61 5.18 -9.01 -1.80
C VAL A 61 5.97 -8.06 -2.69
N MET A 62 6.64 -8.59 -3.72
CA MET A 62 7.39 -7.75 -4.67
C MET A 62 6.49 -6.83 -5.49
N ALA A 63 5.29 -7.26 -5.88
CA ALA A 63 4.31 -6.39 -6.54
C ALA A 63 3.95 -5.20 -5.64
N GLU A 64 3.64 -5.47 -4.37
CA GLU A 64 3.25 -4.45 -3.41
C GLU A 64 4.38 -3.44 -3.16
N LEU A 65 5.63 -3.91 -2.96
CA LEU A 65 6.79 -3.04 -2.79
C LEU A 65 7.01 -2.14 -4.03
N MET A 66 6.83 -2.68 -5.24
CA MET A 66 6.95 -1.92 -6.49
C MET A 66 5.83 -0.90 -6.68
N LEU A 67 4.59 -1.22 -6.28
CA LEU A 67 3.41 -0.35 -6.43
C LEU A 67 3.42 0.89 -5.53
N ARG A 68 4.27 0.92 -4.51
CA ARG A 68 4.40 2.10 -3.64
C ARG A 68 4.81 3.34 -4.43
N ARG A 69 3.96 4.36 -4.38
CA ARG A 69 4.16 5.65 -5.08
C ARG A 69 4.49 5.49 -6.58
N THR A 70 4.07 4.39 -7.20
CA THR A 70 4.34 4.07 -8.61
C THR A 70 3.03 3.65 -9.29
N ARG A 71 2.78 4.14 -10.51
CA ARG A 71 1.54 3.81 -11.24
C ARG A 71 1.55 2.34 -11.66
N SER A 72 0.40 1.66 -11.53
CA SER A 72 0.27 0.24 -11.86
C SER A 72 0.71 -0.10 -13.29
N ASP A 73 0.38 0.74 -14.27
CA ASP A 73 0.75 0.49 -15.68
C ASP A 73 2.27 0.48 -15.90
N GLN A 74 3.01 1.30 -15.14
CA GLN A 74 4.48 1.31 -15.17
C GLN A 74 5.05 0.07 -14.48
N VAL A 75 4.50 -0.29 -13.32
CA VAL A 75 4.93 -1.48 -12.56
C VAL A 75 4.71 -2.77 -13.34
N GLN A 76 3.65 -2.87 -14.15
CA GLN A 76 3.34 -4.08 -14.91
C GLN A 76 4.51 -4.62 -15.72
N SER A 77 5.16 -3.78 -16.53
CA SER A 77 6.28 -4.20 -17.37
C SER A 77 7.50 -4.69 -16.58
N VAL A 78 7.84 -3.96 -15.50
CA VAL A 78 8.95 -4.29 -14.61
C VAL A 78 8.67 -5.56 -13.84
N TYR A 79 7.45 -5.71 -13.33
CA TYR A 79 7.00 -6.88 -12.61
C TYR A 79 7.06 -8.15 -13.46
N GLU A 80 6.58 -8.10 -14.71
CA GLU A 80 6.64 -9.24 -15.62
C GLU A 80 8.09 -9.65 -15.92
N THR A 81 9.00 -8.69 -16.05
CA THR A 81 10.43 -8.94 -16.24
C THR A 81 11.04 -9.57 -14.99
N PHE A 82 10.77 -8.99 -13.83
CA PHE A 82 11.26 -9.46 -12.54
C PHE A 82 10.81 -10.90 -12.24
N THR A 83 9.53 -11.20 -12.38
CA THR A 83 8.95 -12.53 -12.06
C THR A 83 9.34 -13.62 -13.06
N LYS A 84 9.74 -13.26 -14.28
CA LYS A 84 10.38 -14.20 -15.21
C LYS A 84 11.77 -14.60 -14.74
N ARG A 85 12.56 -13.63 -14.25
CA ARG A 85 13.95 -13.84 -13.79
C ARG A 85 14.03 -14.50 -12.41
N TYR A 86 13.24 -14.03 -11.44
CA TYR A 86 13.33 -14.46 -10.05
C TYR A 86 12.06 -15.18 -9.62
N LYS A 87 12.16 -16.48 -9.33
CA LYS A 87 11.02 -17.32 -8.92
C LYS A 87 10.80 -17.40 -7.40
N ASN A 88 11.84 -17.12 -6.63
CA ASN A 88 11.84 -17.15 -5.17
C ASN A 88 12.82 -16.09 -4.62
N PRO A 89 12.75 -15.77 -3.31
CA PRO A 89 13.63 -14.78 -2.69
C PRO A 89 15.12 -15.13 -2.84
N ALA A 90 15.50 -16.40 -2.70
CA ALA A 90 16.90 -16.83 -2.77
C ALA A 90 17.56 -16.51 -4.13
N ARG A 91 16.84 -16.68 -5.24
CA ARG A 91 17.35 -16.31 -6.56
C ARG A 91 17.55 -14.80 -6.72
N ALA A 92 16.64 -14.00 -6.14
CA ALA A 92 16.78 -12.54 -6.17
C ALA A 92 17.90 -12.07 -5.24
N HIS A 93 18.05 -12.70 -4.08
CA HIS A 93 19.12 -12.39 -3.11
C HIS A 93 20.51 -12.68 -3.68
N GLY A 94 20.67 -13.72 -4.49
CA GLY A 94 21.92 -14.06 -5.17
C GLY A 94 22.31 -13.15 -6.35
N ASP A 95 21.46 -12.19 -6.73
CA ASP A 95 21.65 -11.30 -7.87
C ASP A 95 21.13 -9.88 -7.58
N PRO A 96 21.70 -9.19 -6.56
CA PRO A 96 21.22 -7.87 -6.14
C PRO A 96 21.34 -6.82 -7.24
N ASP A 97 22.43 -6.84 -8.03
CA ASP A 97 22.62 -5.90 -9.13
C ASP A 97 21.55 -6.09 -10.21
N GLY A 98 21.26 -7.34 -10.60
CA GLY A 98 20.19 -7.63 -11.54
C GLY A 98 18.80 -7.22 -11.04
N VAL A 99 18.57 -7.33 -9.73
CA VAL A 99 17.34 -6.83 -9.10
C VAL A 99 17.25 -5.31 -9.25
N LEU A 100 18.33 -4.59 -8.90
CA LEU A 100 18.39 -3.13 -8.99
C LEU A 100 18.21 -2.64 -10.43
N ASP A 101 18.88 -3.28 -11.39
CA ASP A 101 18.73 -2.97 -12.81
C ASP A 101 17.30 -3.16 -13.29
N THR A 102 16.65 -4.25 -12.86
CA THR A 102 15.26 -4.54 -13.24
C THR A 102 14.31 -3.46 -12.74
N ILE A 103 14.49 -2.99 -11.50
CA ILE A 103 13.59 -2.00 -10.89
C ILE A 103 14.00 -0.54 -11.16
N ALA A 104 15.16 -0.28 -11.75
CA ALA A 104 15.71 1.06 -11.95
C ALA A 104 14.73 2.00 -12.68
N SER A 105 14.00 1.47 -13.66
CA SER A 105 13.00 2.22 -14.45
C SER A 105 11.77 2.67 -13.66
N LEU A 106 11.55 2.13 -12.45
CA LEU A 106 10.50 2.60 -11.53
C LEU A 106 10.92 3.89 -10.79
N GLY A 107 12.21 4.26 -10.85
CA GLY A 107 12.78 5.34 -10.07
C GLY A 107 12.70 5.07 -8.56
N LEU A 108 12.66 6.16 -7.78
CA LEU A 108 12.58 6.11 -6.31
C LEU A 108 13.77 5.36 -5.66
N HIS A 109 15.00 5.66 -6.07
CA HIS A 109 16.22 4.99 -5.61
C HIS A 109 16.36 4.88 -4.07
N TRP A 110 15.74 5.80 -3.31
CA TRP A 110 15.71 5.73 -1.84
C TRP A 110 15.10 4.42 -1.30
N ARG A 111 14.23 3.72 -2.04
CA ARG A 111 13.62 2.44 -1.63
C ARG A 111 14.41 1.20 -2.09
N ASN A 112 15.45 1.38 -2.91
CA ASN A 112 16.20 0.25 -3.47
C ASN A 112 16.81 -0.61 -2.38
N GLN A 113 17.44 0.03 -1.37
CA GLN A 113 18.00 -0.67 -0.23
C GLN A 113 16.92 -1.42 0.54
N GLN A 114 15.77 -0.77 0.81
CA GLN A 114 14.65 -1.43 1.48
C GLN A 114 14.20 -2.69 0.74
N ILE A 115 14.10 -2.64 -0.59
CA ILE A 115 13.71 -3.81 -1.40
C ILE A 115 14.75 -4.94 -1.27
N LEU A 116 16.04 -4.61 -1.33
CA LEU A 116 17.10 -5.60 -1.14
C LEU A 116 17.07 -6.21 0.26
N ASP A 117 16.83 -5.40 1.28
CA ASP A 117 16.69 -5.84 2.67
C ASP A 117 15.48 -6.77 2.83
N SER A 118 14.33 -6.44 2.21
CA SER A 118 13.16 -7.33 2.18
C SER A 118 13.50 -8.67 1.53
N ILE A 119 14.19 -8.66 0.38
CA ILE A 119 14.57 -9.86 -0.35
C ILE A 119 15.54 -10.73 0.47
N ALA A 120 16.54 -10.11 1.10
CA ALA A 120 17.50 -10.79 1.96
C ALA A 120 16.80 -11.43 3.16
N PHE A 121 15.93 -10.68 3.85
CA PHE A 121 15.12 -11.20 4.95
C PHE A 121 14.27 -12.39 4.51
N MET A 122 13.51 -12.24 3.43
CA MET A 122 12.65 -13.31 2.90
C MET A 122 13.47 -14.56 2.52
N SER A 123 14.67 -14.37 1.95
CA SER A 123 15.57 -15.46 1.59
C SER A 123 16.11 -16.20 2.81
N HIS A 124 16.55 -15.48 3.84
CA HIS A 124 17.11 -16.08 5.05
C HIS A 124 16.05 -16.74 5.93
N THR A 125 14.90 -16.09 6.11
CA THR A 125 13.84 -16.55 7.04
C THR A 125 12.97 -17.64 6.42
N TYR A 126 12.56 -17.47 5.16
CA TYR A 126 11.59 -18.38 4.54
C TYR A 126 12.19 -19.22 3.41
N GLY A 127 13.24 -18.76 2.73
CA GLY A 127 13.83 -19.48 1.60
C GLY A 127 12.80 -19.72 0.50
N ALA A 128 12.39 -20.99 0.31
CA ALA A 128 11.31 -21.38 -0.61
C ALA A 128 9.94 -21.56 0.08
N SER A 129 9.90 -21.53 1.41
CA SER A 129 8.68 -21.69 2.21
C SER A 129 7.81 -20.44 2.13
N THR A 130 6.50 -20.61 2.36
CA THR A 130 5.53 -19.51 2.38
C THR A 130 5.24 -19.12 3.84
N PRO A 131 5.21 -17.82 4.18
CA PRO A 131 4.71 -17.34 5.47
C PRO A 131 3.31 -17.89 5.76
N LYS A 132 3.02 -18.26 7.00
CA LYS A 132 1.76 -18.94 7.35
C LYS A 132 0.76 -18.02 8.02
N GLU A 133 1.27 -17.05 8.77
CA GLU A 133 0.46 -16.10 9.53
C GLU A 133 0.67 -14.68 9.01
N GLN A 134 -0.30 -13.80 9.30
CA GLN A 134 -0.19 -12.39 8.94
C GLN A 134 1.00 -11.72 9.66
N SER A 135 1.28 -12.11 10.90
CA SER A 135 2.41 -11.58 11.68
C SER A 135 3.75 -11.83 10.99
N ASP A 136 3.91 -12.98 10.33
CA ASP A 136 5.12 -13.33 9.59
C ASP A 136 5.40 -12.33 8.46
N LEU A 137 4.34 -11.85 7.79
CA LEU A 137 4.48 -10.87 6.72
C LEU A 137 4.91 -9.51 7.25
N THR A 138 4.40 -9.08 8.40
CA THR A 138 4.73 -7.78 8.99
C THR A 138 6.18 -7.68 9.50
N GLU A 139 6.87 -8.80 9.67
CA GLU A 139 8.30 -8.82 9.99
C GLU A 139 9.19 -8.48 8.79
N ILE A 140 8.68 -8.65 7.57
CA ILE A 140 9.47 -8.37 6.36
C ILE A 140 9.76 -6.87 6.30
N PRO A 141 11.05 -6.45 6.19
CA PRO A 141 11.41 -5.05 6.10
C PRO A 141 10.59 -4.32 5.04
N GLY A 142 10.00 -3.20 5.42
CA GLY A 142 9.14 -2.42 4.54
C GLY A 142 7.70 -2.93 4.46
N VAL A 143 7.35 -4.16 4.81
CA VAL A 143 5.95 -4.60 4.91
C VAL A 143 5.37 -4.10 6.23
N GLY A 144 4.10 -3.67 6.22
CA GLY A 144 3.40 -3.19 7.43
C GLY A 144 1.90 -3.41 7.25
N ASP A 145 1.06 -2.89 8.15
CA ASP A 145 -0.37 -3.24 8.26
C ASP A 145 -1.23 -3.08 6.99
N TYR A 146 -0.76 -2.30 6.02
CA TYR A 146 -1.44 -2.11 4.74
C TYR A 146 -1.11 -3.21 3.71
N CYS A 147 0.03 -3.89 3.85
CA CYS A 147 0.56 -4.87 2.91
C CYS A 147 0.21 -6.30 3.29
#